data_AF-A0A1G0P0I6-F1
#
_entry.id   AF-A0A1G0P0I6-F1
#
_cell.length_a   1.000
_cell.length_b   1.000
_cell.length_c   1.000
_cell.angle_alpha   90.00
_cell.angle_beta   90.00
_cell.angle_gamma   90.00
#
_symmetry.space_group_name_H-M   'P 1'
#
loop_
_entity.id
_entity.type
_entity.pdbx_description
1 polymer ?
#
loop_
_entity_poly.entity_id
_entity_poly.type
_entity_poly.pdbx_seq_one_letter_code
_entity_poly.pdbx_strand_id
1 'polypeptide(L)'
;MVKNISKEESLKKAADIFYSVAEKYPKSKQAPQSLFMAGFIYANELQNYEGAKKAYNLFIKKYPGHDLSASAKDELENMGLTPDEILKRKTATSEK
;
A
#
# COMPACT_ATOMS: atom_id res chain seq x y z
N MET A 1 -6.07 -10.00 -30.56
CA MET A 1 -7.06 -10.26 -29.48
C MET A 1 -6.57 -9.56 -28.23
N VAL A 2 -7.32 -8.60 -27.70
CA VAL A 2 -7.07 -8.09 -26.34
C VAL A 2 -7.53 -9.20 -25.41
N LYS A 3 -6.64 -9.74 -24.58
CA LYS A 3 -7.02 -10.76 -23.60
C LYS A 3 -8.06 -10.16 -22.66
N ASN A 4 -9.24 -10.78 -22.56
CA ASN A 4 -10.20 -10.48 -21.49
C ASN A 4 -9.60 -10.95 -20.16
N ILE A 5 -8.80 -10.08 -19.55
CA ILE A 5 -8.22 -10.26 -18.23
C ILE A 5 -9.28 -9.87 -17.18
N SER A 6 -9.39 -10.64 -16.10
CA SER A 6 -10.32 -10.32 -15.01
C SER A 6 -9.94 -9.01 -14.30
N LYS A 7 -10.88 -8.39 -13.59
CA LYS A 7 -10.57 -7.20 -12.76
C LYS A 7 -9.43 -7.50 -11.78
N GLU A 8 -9.49 -8.65 -11.11
CA GLU A 8 -8.48 -9.10 -10.16
C GLU A 8 -7.10 -9.27 -10.80
N GLU A 9 -7.01 -9.94 -11.95
CA GLU A 9 -5.73 -10.13 -12.65
C GLU A 9 -5.17 -8.78 -13.17
N SER A 10 -6.04 -7.85 -13.58
CA SER A 10 -5.63 -6.48 -13.95
C SER A 10 -5.04 -5.73 -12.76
N LEU A 11 -5.70 -5.80 -11.60
CA LEU A 11 -5.24 -5.16 -10.36
C LEU A 11 -3.92 -5.76 -9.89
N LYS A 12 -3.77 -7.08 -9.94
CA LYS A 12 -2.51 -7.75 -9.60
C LYS A 12 -1.38 -7.27 -10.50
N LYS A 13 -1.59 -7.23 -11.82
CA LYS A 13 -0.58 -6.70 -12.76
C LYS A 13 -0.26 -5.24 -12.50
N ALA A 14 -1.26 -4.41 -12.20
CA ALA A 14 -1.04 -3.00 -11.87
C ALA A 14 -0.16 -2.86 -10.62
N ALA A 15 -0.49 -3.56 -9.54
CA ALA A 15 0.30 -3.56 -8.31
C ALA A 15 1.75 -4.03 -8.54
N ASP A 16 1.93 -5.13 -9.28
CA ASP A 16 3.26 -5.68 -9.61
C ASP A 16 4.09 -4.69 -10.44
N ILE A 17 3.47 -4.03 -11.42
CA ILE A 17 4.14 -3.00 -12.23
C ILE A 17 4.55 -1.82 -11.35
N PHE A 18 3.63 -1.28 -10.55
CA PHE A 18 3.91 -0.17 -9.65
C PHE A 18 5.03 -0.47 -8.66
N TYR A 19 5.03 -1.68 -8.08
CA TYR A 19 6.09 -2.14 -7.20
C TYR A 19 7.45 -2.16 -7.95
N SER A 20 7.46 -2.70 -9.16
CA SER A 20 8.69 -2.81 -9.98
C SER A 20 9.29 -1.45 -10.37
N VAL A 21 8.47 -0.39 -10.49
CA VAL A 21 8.97 0.97 -10.77
C VAL A 21 9.91 1.43 -9.65
N ALA A 22 9.57 1.17 -8.38
CA ALA A 22 10.41 1.55 -7.25
C ALA A 22 11.64 0.64 -7.04
N GLU A 23 11.62 -0.57 -7.59
CA GLU A 23 12.79 -1.44 -7.63
C GLU A 23 13.77 -1.02 -8.72
N LYS A 24 13.27 -0.78 -9.94
CA LYS A 24 14.09 -0.47 -11.11
C LYS A 24 14.56 0.98 -11.14
N TYR A 25 13.72 1.91 -10.68
CA TYR A 25 13.97 3.35 -10.77
C TYR A 25 13.83 4.06 -9.41
N PRO A 26 14.55 3.62 -8.36
CA PRO A 26 14.33 4.12 -6.99
C PRO A 26 14.59 5.62 -6.79
N LYS A 27 15.31 6.29 -7.70
CA LYS A 27 15.57 7.74 -7.65
C LYS A 27 14.57 8.56 -8.46
N SER A 28 13.66 7.90 -9.17
CA SER A 28 12.64 8.57 -9.97
C SER A 28 11.62 9.26 -9.08
N LYS A 29 11.11 10.42 -9.52
CA LYS A 29 10.06 11.17 -8.82
C LYS A 29 8.79 10.33 -8.62
N GLN A 30 8.52 9.40 -9.54
CA GLN A 30 7.34 8.54 -9.51
C GLN A 30 7.52 7.29 -8.62
N ALA A 31 8.74 6.98 -8.19
CA ALA A 31 9.01 5.74 -7.48
C ALA A 31 8.33 5.65 -6.10
N PRO A 32 8.31 6.69 -5.25
CA PRO A 32 7.58 6.64 -3.99
C PRO A 32 6.08 6.44 -4.23
N GLN A 33 5.47 7.26 -5.08
CA GLN A 33 4.03 7.20 -5.36
C GLN A 33 3.62 5.84 -5.94
N SER A 34 4.42 5.27 -6.84
CA SER A 34 4.17 3.94 -7.40
C SER A 34 4.20 2.88 -6.31
N LEU A 35 5.22 2.88 -5.45
CA LEU A 35 5.33 1.88 -4.39
C LEU A 35 4.19 1.98 -3.37
N PHE A 36 3.76 3.20 -3.03
CA PHE A 36 2.57 3.40 -2.20
C PHE A 36 1.31 2.83 -2.87
N MET A 37 1.11 3.11 -4.17
CA MET A 37 -0.05 2.61 -4.92
C MET A 37 -0.07 1.07 -5.01
N ALA A 38 1.09 0.43 -5.14
CA ALA A 38 1.17 -1.02 -5.07
C ALA A 38 0.65 -1.55 -3.72
N GLY A 39 1.08 -0.93 -2.61
CA GLY A 39 0.57 -1.25 -1.28
C GLY A 39 -0.93 -1.07 -1.15
N PHE A 40 -1.45 0.05 -1.65
CA PHE A 40 -2.87 0.38 -1.63
C PHE A 40 -3.73 -0.64 -2.39
N ILE A 41 -3.34 -0.99 -3.63
CA ILE A 41 -4.05 -1.98 -4.44
C ILE A 41 -4.01 -3.35 -3.77
N TYR A 42 -2.85 -3.77 -3.24
CA TYR A 42 -2.74 -5.03 -2.51
C TYR A 42 -3.68 -5.05 -1.30
N ALA A 43 -3.73 -3.98 -0.51
CA ALA A 43 -4.54 -3.91 0.71
C ALA A 43 -6.04 -3.84 0.42
N ASN A 44 -6.46 -2.90 -0.42
CA ASN A 44 -7.85 -2.47 -0.52
C ASN A 44 -8.63 -3.16 -1.64
N GLU A 45 -7.96 -3.50 -2.75
CA GLU A 45 -8.64 -4.11 -3.90
C GLU A 45 -8.45 -5.64 -3.94
N LEU A 46 -7.29 -6.13 -3.49
CA LEU A 46 -6.93 -7.55 -3.55
C LEU A 46 -6.97 -8.25 -2.19
N GLN A 47 -7.12 -7.50 -1.09
CA GLN A 47 -7.04 -8.01 0.29
C GLN A 47 -5.77 -8.86 0.56
N ASN A 48 -4.72 -8.62 -0.22
CA ASN A 48 -3.40 -9.23 -0.09
C ASN A 48 -2.58 -8.43 0.92
N TYR A 49 -2.90 -8.58 2.19
CA TYR A 49 -2.25 -7.83 3.26
C TYR A 49 -0.75 -8.12 3.39
N GLU A 50 -0.30 -9.32 3.04
CA GLU A 50 1.12 -9.65 3.04
C GLU A 50 1.89 -8.90 1.93
N GLY A 51 1.31 -8.79 0.73
CA GLY A 51 1.84 -7.95 -0.35
C GLY A 51 1.86 -6.46 0.03
N ALA A 52 0.77 -5.97 0.62
CA ALA A 52 0.65 -4.60 1.07
C ALA A 52 1.70 -4.24 2.14
N LYS A 53 1.85 -5.11 3.16
CA LYS A 53 2.89 -4.96 4.19
C LYS A 53 4.29 -4.85 3.59
N LYS A 54 4.62 -5.69 2.62
CA LYS A 54 5.94 -5.64 1.94
C LYS A 54 6.14 -4.30 1.23
N ALA A 55 5.15 -3.84 0.47
CA ALA A 55 5.21 -2.57 -0.26
C ALA A 55 5.34 -1.36 0.68
N TYR A 56 4.49 -1.25 1.70
CA TYR A 56 4.52 -0.12 2.63
C TYR A 56 5.79 -0.11 3.50
N ASN A 57 6.26 -1.26 3.98
CA ASN A 57 7.54 -1.32 4.71
C ASN A 57 8.72 -0.89 3.81
N LEU A 58 8.73 -1.33 2.55
CA LEU A 58 9.76 -0.91 1.60
C LEU A 58 9.66 0.60 1.32
N PHE A 59 8.45 1.14 1.19
CA PHE A 59 8.20 2.56 1.02
C PHE A 59 8.79 3.38 2.17
N ILE A 60 8.46 3.03 3.42
CA ILE A 60 8.95 3.73 4.61
C ILE A 60 10.48 3.63 4.71
N LYS A 61 11.05 2.48 4.36
CA LYS A 61 12.50 2.28 4.37
C LYS A 61 13.23 3.09 3.32
N LYS A 62 12.70 3.17 2.09
CA LYS A 62 13.36 3.84 0.96
C LYS A 62 13.06 5.34 0.89
N TYR A 63 11.89 5.76 1.33
CA TYR A 63 11.38 7.12 1.17
C TYR A 63 10.87 7.72 2.49
N PRO A 64 11.63 7.64 3.61
CA PRO A 64 11.14 8.01 4.95
C PRO A 64 10.65 9.46 5.05
N GLY A 65 11.20 10.38 4.26
CA GLY A 65 10.82 11.81 4.24
C GLY A 65 9.74 12.19 3.22
N HIS A 66 9.14 11.23 2.52
CA HIS A 66 8.06 11.52 1.58
C HIS A 66 6.74 11.81 2.31
N ASP A 67 5.90 12.68 1.76
CA ASP A 67 4.65 13.14 2.40
C ASP A 67 3.69 11.98 2.76
N LEU A 68 3.72 10.91 1.96
CA LEU A 68 2.92 9.69 2.16
C LEU A 68 3.48 8.72 3.23
N SER A 69 4.61 9.02 3.88
CA SER A 69 5.19 8.13 4.90
C SER A 69 4.32 7.95 6.13
N ALA A 70 3.61 9.00 6.55
CA ALA A 70 2.63 8.88 7.64
C ALA A 70 1.47 7.97 7.21
N SER A 71 0.91 8.22 6.03
CA SER A 71 -0.17 7.39 5.48
C SER A 71 0.24 5.93 5.31
N ALA A 72 1.47 5.64 4.85
CA ALA A 72 1.94 4.26 4.71
C ALA A 72 2.03 3.52 6.07
N LYS A 73 2.35 4.23 7.15
CA LYS A 73 2.33 3.67 8.51
C LYS A 73 0.89 3.45 8.99
N ASP A 74 0.01 4.43 8.77
CA ASP A 74 -1.40 4.30 9.11
C ASP A 74 -2.04 3.11 8.39
N GLU A 75 -1.74 2.93 7.10
CA GLU A 75 -2.20 1.77 6.33
C GLU A 75 -1.67 0.46 6.95
N LEU A 76 -0.36 0.37 7.26
CA LEU A 76 0.21 -0.81 7.92
C LEU A 76 -0.51 -1.21 9.21
N GLU A 77 -0.95 -0.21 9.99
CA GLU A 77 -1.62 -0.42 11.26
C GLU A 77 -3.12 -0.72 11.14
N ASN A 78 -3.76 -0.29 10.05
CA ASN A 78 -5.21 -0.30 9.90
C ASN A 78 -5.72 -1.25 8.81
N MET A 79 -4.85 -1.85 7.99
CA MET A 79 -5.23 -2.80 6.94
C MET A 79 -6.17 -3.90 7.46
N GLY A 80 -7.27 -4.10 6.74
CA GLY A 80 -8.28 -5.10 7.07
C GLY A 80 -9.24 -4.69 8.19
N LEU A 81 -9.07 -3.50 8.77
CA LEU A 81 -10.01 -2.93 9.73
C LEU A 81 -11.00 -2.00 9.04
N THR A 82 -12.23 -1.99 9.56
CA THR A 82 -13.26 -1.01 9.21
C THR A 82 -13.01 0.32 9.94
N PRO A 83 -13.58 1.44 9.44
CA PRO A 83 -13.50 2.73 10.14
C PRO A 83 -13.94 2.68 11.60
N ASP A 84 -15.00 1.92 11.91
CA ASP A 84 -15.53 1.78 13.28
C ASP A 84 -14.55 1.04 14.19
N GLU A 85 -13.89 -0.02 13.69
CA GLU A 85 -12.86 -0.76 14.43
C GLU A 85 -11.62 0.11 14.70
N ILE A 86 -11.22 0.91 13.72
CA ILE A 86 -10.11 1.87 13.86
C ILE A 86 -10.45 2.91 14.93
N LEU A 87 -11.67 3.48 14.89
CA LEU A 87 -12.12 4.46 15.86
C LEU A 87 -12.12 3.88 17.28
N LYS A 88 -12.73 2.70 17.46
CA LYS A 88 -12.78 2.00 18.76
C LYS A 88 -11.38 1.71 19.32
N ARG A 89 -10.43 1.33 18.46
CA ARG A 89 -9.05 1.09 18.89
C ARG A 89 -8.37 2.37 19.35
N LYS A 90 -8.52 3.47 18.59
CA LYS A 90 -7.91 4.76 18.92
C LYS A 90 -8.45 5.33 20.23
N THR A 91 -9.76 5.24 20.47
CA THR A 91 -10.38 5.70 21.73
C THR A 91 -9.92 4.88 22.94
N ALA A 92 -9.73 3.56 22.77
CA ALA A 92 -9.25 2.69 23.85
C ALA A 92 -7.77 2.95 24.24
N THR A 93 -6.94 3.41 23.32
CA THR A 93 -5.54 3.78 23.59
C THR A 93 -5.36 5.16 24.20
N SER A 94 -6.32 6.07 24.06
CA SER A 94 -6.28 7.41 24.68
C SER A 94 -6.71 7.45 26.15
N GLU A 95 -7.24 6.35 26.68
CA GLU A 95 -7.71 6.23 28.07
C GLU A 95 -6.70 5.55 29.01
N LYS A 96 -5.46 5.33 28.56
CA LYS A 96 -4.33 4.80 29.36
C LYS A 96 -3.23 5.85 29.50
#